data_AF-A0A2V5WP00-F1
#
_entry.id   AF-A0A2V5WP00-F1
#
_cell.length_a   1.000
_cell.length_b   1.000
_cell.length_c   1.000
_cell.angle_alpha   90.00
_cell.angle_beta   90.00
_cell.angle_gamma   90.00
#
_symmetry.space_group_name_H-M   'P 1'
#
loop_
_entity.id
_entity.type
_entity.pdbx_description
1 polymer ?
#
loop_
_entity_poly.entity_id
_entity_poly.type
_entity_poly.pdbx_seq_one_letter_code
_entity_poly.pdbx_strand_id
1 'polypeptide(L)'
;MTTLLKTKIPSRSLFTILIAFCCGAALAPAHAQAQGTAKAKPKAQYNVSNLASFGGTSSGGNSINDQSWAAGYSRLPDRNRHATLWRSGLLSDLDTLGGPNSSVTWNVKNTAGII
;
A
#
# COMPACT_ATOMS: atom_id res chain seq x y z
N MET A 1 -47.71 -39.36 64.19
CA MET A 1 -47.93 -40.39 63.15
C MET A 1 -46.68 -40.40 62.26
N THR A 2 -45.68 -41.25 62.56
CA THR A 2 -45.38 -42.50 61.81
C THR A 2 -45.18 -42.20 60.30
N THR A 3 -44.03 -42.42 59.65
CA THR A 3 -43.18 -43.63 59.66
C THR A 3 -41.81 -43.34 59.00
N LEU A 4 -40.74 -43.97 59.51
CA LEU A 4 -39.41 -44.11 58.89
C LEU A 4 -39.48 -44.88 57.55
N LEU A 5 -38.60 -44.56 56.59
CA LEU A 5 -37.90 -45.60 55.83
C LEU A 5 -36.51 -45.17 55.37
N LYS A 6 -35.61 -46.14 55.45
CA LYS A 6 -34.16 -46.10 55.50
C LYS A 6 -33.68 -46.89 54.30
N THR A 7 -32.85 -46.33 53.41
CA THR A 7 -32.19 -47.12 52.35
C THR A 7 -30.67 -46.93 52.39
N LYS A 8 -30.00 -48.08 52.33
CA LYS A 8 -28.63 -48.40 52.71
C LYS A 8 -27.74 -48.46 51.44
N ILE A 9 -26.45 -48.19 51.65
CA ILE A 9 -25.31 -47.98 50.73
C ILE A 9 -24.89 -49.26 49.96
N PRO A 10 -24.07 -49.21 48.87
CA PRO A 10 -22.59 -49.42 49.00
C PRO A 10 -21.74 -48.57 48.01
N SER A 11 -20.63 -47.92 48.40
CA SER A 11 -19.27 -48.45 48.66
C SER A 11 -18.60 -49.15 47.46
N ARG A 12 -17.84 -48.42 46.62
CA ARG A 12 -16.69 -48.96 45.86
C ARG A 12 -15.62 -47.89 45.58
N SER A 13 -14.45 -48.07 46.18
CA SER A 13 -13.11 -47.58 45.75
C SER A 13 -12.85 -46.07 45.92
N LEU A 14 -12.29 -45.56 47.02
CA LEU A 14 -10.90 -45.77 47.48
C LEU A 14 -9.91 -46.05 46.32
N PHE A 15 -9.41 -44.99 45.68
CA PHE A 15 -8.10 -44.98 45.00
C PHE A 15 -7.49 -43.57 45.16
N THR A 16 -6.78 -43.32 46.26
CA THR A 16 -5.30 -43.15 46.32
C THR A 16 -4.71 -41.91 45.63
N ILE A 17 -4.13 -41.06 46.48
CA ILE A 17 -2.78 -40.41 46.38
C ILE A 17 -2.68 -38.96 45.87
N LEU A 18 -2.28 -38.12 46.84
CA LEU A 18 -1.48 -36.89 46.77
C LEU A 18 -0.67 -36.70 45.47
N ILE A 19 -0.86 -35.56 44.78
CA ILE A 19 0.19 -34.96 43.94
C ILE A 19 0.29 -33.46 44.22
N ALA A 20 1.44 -33.12 44.81
CA ALA A 20 2.28 -31.95 44.62
C ALA A 20 1.67 -30.53 44.75
N PHE A 21 1.95 -29.98 45.92
CA PHE A 21 2.35 -28.60 46.16
C PHE A 21 3.20 -28.01 45.00
N CYS A 22 2.64 -27.05 44.27
CA CYS A 22 3.39 -26.15 43.39
C CYS A 22 2.92 -24.71 43.61
N CYS A 23 3.83 -23.92 44.20
CA CYS A 23 3.97 -22.46 44.21
C CYS A 23 2.72 -21.58 43.99
N GLY A 24 2.33 -20.87 45.05
CA GLY A 24 1.67 -19.59 44.88
C GLY A 24 2.63 -18.54 44.31
N ALA A 25 2.13 -17.72 43.38
CA ALA A 25 2.26 -16.25 43.37
C ALA A 25 1.85 -15.67 42.00
N ALA A 26 1.03 -14.61 42.07
CA ALA A 26 0.68 -13.63 41.03
C ALA A 26 -0.20 -14.10 39.86
N LEU A 27 -1.51 -14.16 40.09
CA LEU A 27 -2.50 -13.83 39.05
C LEU A 27 -2.45 -12.31 38.81
N ALA A 28 -1.50 -11.84 38.02
CA ALA A 28 -1.69 -10.56 37.34
C ALA A 28 -2.83 -10.75 36.32
N PRO A 29 -3.76 -9.79 36.16
CA PRO A 29 -4.62 -9.83 34.99
C PRO A 29 -3.68 -9.77 33.78
N ALA A 30 -3.67 -10.84 32.99
CA ALA A 30 -3.09 -10.79 31.66
C ALA A 30 -3.74 -9.59 30.98
N HIS A 31 -2.95 -8.55 30.73
CA HIS A 31 -3.34 -7.45 29.88
C HIS A 31 -3.57 -8.07 28.50
N ALA A 32 -4.82 -8.48 28.27
CA ALA A 32 -5.33 -8.85 26.98
C ALA A 32 -5.18 -7.59 26.12
N GLN A 33 -4.08 -7.51 25.37
CA GLN A 33 -4.00 -6.59 24.26
C GLN A 33 -5.07 -7.08 23.29
N ALA A 34 -6.26 -6.48 23.38
CA ALA A 34 -7.21 -6.51 22.30
C ALA A 34 -6.47 -5.93 21.10
N GLN A 35 -5.96 -6.82 20.25
CA GLN A 35 -5.53 -6.45 18.91
C GLN A 35 -6.81 -6.02 18.21
N GLY A 36 -7.17 -4.75 18.38
CA GLY A 36 -8.14 -4.09 17.53
C GLY A 36 -7.64 -4.33 16.12
N THR A 37 -8.39 -5.11 15.35
CA THR A 37 -8.12 -5.34 13.95
C THR A 37 -8.33 -3.99 13.26
N ALA A 38 -7.28 -3.17 13.23
CA ALA A 38 -7.28 -1.95 12.45
C ALA A 38 -7.60 -2.37 11.02
N LYS A 39 -8.81 -2.04 10.55
CA LYS A 39 -9.25 -2.31 9.18
C LYS A 39 -8.21 -1.66 8.26
N ALA A 40 -7.40 -2.48 7.62
CA ALA A 40 -6.35 -2.01 6.73
C ALA A 40 -6.98 -1.09 5.68
N LYS A 41 -6.41 0.10 5.49
CA LYS A 41 -6.84 1.00 4.41
C LYS A 41 -6.66 0.24 3.09
N PRO A 42 -7.66 0.26 2.19
CA PRO A 42 -7.53 -0.40 0.90
C PRO A 42 -6.26 0.06 0.19
N LYS A 43 -5.47 -0.89 -0.32
CA LYS A 43 -4.32 -0.57 -1.14
C LYS A 43 -4.84 0.02 -2.45
N ALA A 44 -4.43 1.23 -2.77
CA ALA A 44 -4.76 1.85 -4.05
C ALA A 44 -4.30 0.93 -5.20
N GLN A 45 -5.20 0.70 -6.16
CA GLN A 45 -4.88 0.06 -7.42
C GLN A 45 -4.47 1.14 -8.41
N TYR A 46 -3.34 0.95 -9.09
CA TYR A 46 -2.80 1.89 -10.07
C TYR A 46 -2.76 1.22 -11.44
N ASN A 47 -3.05 2.00 -12.48
CA ASN A 47 -2.73 1.63 -13.85
C ASN A 47 -1.42 2.32 -14.23
N VAL A 48 -0.45 1.55 -14.72
CA VAL A 48 0.86 2.06 -15.15
C VAL A 48 0.92 1.94 -16.66
N SER A 49 1.12 3.06 -17.34
CA SER A 49 1.25 3.13 -18.80
C SER A 49 2.59 3.72 -19.19
N ASN A 50 3.22 3.13 -20.20
CA ASN A 50 4.42 3.69 -20.80
C ASN A 50 4.07 4.86 -21.73
N LEU A 51 4.88 5.91 -21.69
CA LEU A 51 4.82 7.01 -22.64
C LEU A 51 5.84 6.79 -23.76
N ALA A 52 5.47 7.12 -24.99
CA ALA A 52 6.37 6.99 -26.14
C ALA A 52 7.55 7.99 -26.06
N SER A 53 8.64 7.70 -26.77
CA SER A 53 9.82 8.56 -26.90
C SER A 53 10.19 8.75 -28.37
N PHE A 54 11.05 9.73 -28.68
CA PHE A 54 11.58 9.93 -30.04
C PHE A 54 12.69 8.92 -30.42
N GLY A 55 12.91 7.87 -29.63
CA GLY A 55 13.85 6.80 -29.95
C GLY A 55 15.33 7.06 -29.61
N GLY A 56 15.65 8.16 -28.93
CA GLY A 56 16.98 8.42 -28.39
C GLY A 56 17.28 7.67 -27.09
N THR A 57 18.42 8.00 -26.47
CA THR A 57 18.97 7.26 -25.34
C THR A 57 18.27 7.51 -24.00
N SER A 58 17.48 8.58 -23.87
CA SER A 58 16.71 8.85 -22.65
C SER A 58 15.50 9.75 -22.88
N SER A 59 14.54 9.67 -21.97
CA SER A 59 13.37 10.54 -21.88
C SER A 59 12.94 10.66 -20.41
N GLY A 60 12.17 11.69 -20.08
CA GLY A 60 11.70 11.93 -18.72
C GLY A 60 10.45 12.81 -18.69
N GLY A 61 9.50 12.47 -17.83
CA GLY A 61 8.35 13.29 -17.51
C GLY A 61 8.60 14.13 -16.26
N ASN A 62 8.33 15.43 -16.32
CA ASN A 62 8.55 16.41 -15.25
C ASN A 62 7.24 17.07 -14.77
N SER A 63 6.16 16.97 -15.54
CA SER A 63 4.85 17.49 -15.16
C SER A 63 3.73 16.55 -15.58
N ILE A 64 2.64 16.54 -14.81
CA ILE A 64 1.36 15.94 -15.18
C ILE A 64 0.19 16.75 -14.59
N ASN A 65 -0.88 16.96 -15.36
CA ASN A 65 -2.10 17.64 -14.93
C ASN A 65 -3.29 16.67 -14.76
N ASP A 66 -4.44 17.20 -14.31
CA ASP A 66 -5.66 16.41 -14.05
C ASP A 66 -6.37 15.91 -15.34
N GLN A 67 -5.91 16.33 -16.52
CA GLN A 67 -6.35 15.82 -17.82
C GLN A 67 -5.44 14.70 -18.36
N SER A 68 -4.52 14.20 -17.54
CA SER A 68 -3.52 13.20 -17.95
C SER A 68 -2.59 13.70 -19.06
N TRP A 69 -2.36 15.01 -19.14
CA TRP A 69 -1.31 15.56 -19.98
C TRP A 69 -0.02 15.53 -19.19
N ALA A 70 0.99 14.88 -19.75
CA ALA A 70 2.33 14.88 -19.17
C ALA A 70 3.27 15.72 -20.03
N ALA A 71 4.27 16.34 -19.43
CA ALA A 71 5.27 17.11 -20.14
C ALA A 71 6.66 16.87 -19.55
N GLY A 72 7.69 17.06 -20.37
CA GLY A 72 9.08 16.84 -19.97
C GLY A 72 10.01 16.95 -21.16
N TYR A 73 10.80 15.90 -21.38
CA TYR A 73 11.73 15.82 -22.51
C TYR A 73 11.84 14.40 -23.09
N SER A 74 12.26 14.34 -24.36
CA SER A 74 12.68 13.11 -25.01
C SER A 74 13.89 13.38 -25.90
N ARG A 75 14.85 12.45 -25.94
CA ARG A 75 15.98 12.54 -26.87
C ARG A 75 15.62 11.93 -28.20
N LEU A 76 16.11 12.56 -29.27
CA LEU A 76 16.15 11.98 -30.61
C LEU A 76 17.39 11.07 -30.77
N PRO A 77 17.47 10.26 -31.84
CA PRO A 77 18.63 9.41 -32.11
C PRO A 77 19.94 10.18 -32.29
N ASP A 78 19.87 11.46 -32.68
CA ASP A 78 21.02 12.37 -32.81
C ASP A 78 21.54 12.90 -31.45
N ARG A 79 20.90 12.49 -30.34
CA ARG A 79 21.15 12.86 -28.94
C ARG A 79 20.64 14.25 -28.53
N ASN A 80 20.08 15.03 -29.45
CA ASN A 80 19.43 16.29 -29.11
C ASN A 80 18.20 16.02 -28.23
N ARG A 81 17.99 16.88 -27.24
CA ARG A 81 16.87 16.78 -26.30
C ARG A 81 15.79 17.76 -26.73
N HIS A 82 14.60 17.26 -26.99
CA HIS A 82 13.45 18.08 -27.31
C HIS A 82 12.49 18.14 -26.13
N ALA A 83 11.91 19.31 -25.88
CA ALA A 83 10.76 19.50 -25.01
C ALA A 83 9.59 18.72 -25.61
N THR A 84 8.84 18.04 -24.74
CA THR A 84 7.90 17.03 -25.19
C THR A 84 6.61 17.12 -24.39
N LEU A 85 5.49 16.93 -25.08
CA LEU A 85 4.15 16.87 -24.50
C LEU A 85 3.49 15.53 -24.85
N TRP A 86 2.96 14.85 -23.85
CA TRP A 86 2.11 13.68 -24.02
C TRP A 86 0.67 14.03 -23.71
N ARG A 87 -0.22 13.94 -24.70
CA ARG A 87 -1.66 14.15 -24.55
C ARG A 87 -2.39 12.86 -24.84
N SER A 88 -3.07 12.30 -23.83
CA SER A 88 -3.77 11.01 -23.97
C SER A 88 -2.86 9.90 -24.51
N GLY A 89 -1.58 9.89 -24.08
CA GLY A 89 -0.55 8.95 -24.54
C GLY A 89 0.13 9.32 -25.86
N LEU A 90 -0.36 10.32 -26.60
CA LEU A 90 0.24 10.76 -27.87
C LEU A 90 1.42 11.70 -27.64
N LEU A 91 2.57 11.35 -28.21
CA LEU A 91 3.82 12.10 -28.19
C LEU A 91 3.77 13.30 -29.16
N SER A 92 3.98 14.51 -28.64
CA SER A 92 4.12 15.75 -29.42
C SER A 92 5.48 16.39 -29.16
N ASP A 93 6.16 16.79 -30.23
CA ASP A 93 7.40 17.57 -30.16
C ASP A 93 7.07 19.05 -29.95
N LEU A 94 7.77 19.71 -29.02
CA LEU A 94 7.68 21.15 -28.80
C LEU A 94 8.92 21.89 -29.34
N ASP A 95 9.83 21.16 -30.00
CA ASP A 95 11.04 21.65 -30.64
C ASP A 95 12.01 22.34 -29.65
N THR A 96 13.12 22.87 -30.16
CA THR A 96 14.21 23.46 -29.37
C THR A 96 14.20 24.97 -29.29
N LEU A 97 13.19 25.63 -29.88
CA LEU A 97 13.11 27.10 -30.01
C LEU A 97 14.39 27.71 -30.63
N GLY A 98 15.08 26.96 -31.50
CA GLY A 98 16.29 27.38 -32.19
C GLY A 98 17.61 27.05 -31.49
N GLY A 99 17.57 26.46 -30.29
CA GLY A 99 18.75 25.94 -29.60
C GLY A 99 19.07 24.48 -29.96
N PRO A 100 20.14 23.89 -29.41
CA PRO A 100 20.42 22.46 -29.59
C PRO A 100 19.57 21.55 -28.68
N ASN A 101 18.95 22.11 -27.63
CA ASN A 101 18.16 21.34 -26.66
C ASN A 101 17.05 22.20 -26.03
N SER A 102 15.95 21.56 -25.67
CA SER A 102 14.87 22.11 -24.84
C SER A 102 14.36 21.07 -23.82
N SER A 103 13.54 21.51 -22.86
CA SER A 103 12.91 20.64 -21.84
C SER A 103 11.80 21.41 -21.13
N VAL A 104 10.73 20.73 -20.73
CA VAL A 104 9.83 21.24 -19.68
C VAL A 104 10.41 20.83 -18.33
N THR A 105 11.09 21.73 -17.64
CA THR A 105 11.88 21.38 -16.43
C THR A 105 11.07 21.44 -15.14
N TRP A 106 10.03 22.28 -15.10
CA TRP A 106 9.25 22.55 -13.91
C TRP A 106 7.85 21.96 -14.04
N ASN A 107 7.27 21.58 -12.91
CA ASN A 107 5.90 21.10 -12.86
C ASN A 107 4.91 22.21 -13.18
N VAL A 108 4.54 22.34 -14.45
CA VAL A 108 3.43 23.20 -14.87
C VAL A 108 2.15 22.35 -14.87
N LYS A 109 1.35 22.50 -13.82
CA LYS A 109 0.06 21.82 -13.67
C LYS A 109 -1.06 22.77 -14.06
N ASN A 110 -1.20 23.02 -15.35
CA ASN A 110 -2.29 23.82 -15.90
C ASN A 110 -3.15 22.98 -16.83
N THR A 111 -4.42 23.36 -16.91
CA THR A 111 -5.43 22.75 -17.80
C THR A 111 -5.87 23.75 -18.87
N ALA A 112 -5.55 25.03 -18.68
CA ALA A 112 -5.94 26.13 -19.53
C ALA A 112 -4.97 26.39 -20.71
N GLY A 113 -3.80 25.76 -20.72
CA GLY A 113 -2.75 26.02 -21.72
C GLY A 113 -1.65 24.96 -21.69
N ILE A 114 -0.73 25.02 -22.65
CA ILE A 114 0.36 24.05 -22.78
C ILE A 114 1.63 24.52 -22.05
N ILE A 115 1.82 25.84 -21.90
CA ILE A 115 2.96 26.48 -21.24
C ILE A 115 2.50 27.84 -20.72
#